data_AF-A0A3P3XT64-F1
#
_entry.id   AF-A0A3P3XT64-F1
#
_cell.length_a   1.000
_cell.length_b   1.000
_cell.length_c   1.000
_cell.angle_alpha   90.00
_cell.angle_beta   90.00
_cell.angle_gamma   90.00
#
_symmetry.space_group_name_H-M   'P 1'
#
loop_
_entity.id
_entity.type
_entity.pdbx_description
1 polymer ?
#
loop_
_entity_poly.entity_id
_entity_poly.type
_entity_poly.pdbx_seq_one_letter_code
_entity_poly.pdbx_strand_id
1 'polypeptide(L)'
;MSSLLKLMRILEWADWEAPPAEMNCEMPFKTIISTIADLVPDIASAEEPLNSLAPQQALRLLNKTIRFYVLIPSIVNVLLNYKICVEHGLPLHPTVYYELKEARKYRISHSLGEIQRANELYWKSIDVARECCRFAPHATQDLSLLLSEAPPSVSSFVYTAVQDPYTWLGSKPSLLSTLAEKIKKSYQPCLLLAAAHGSIMPALVLSELLDIPLYFIRFSMFKRHDEEPIVSLSDHAWLFDFRGKNVLLYDEDVAGGRTLELFLKRLSPLFGQVKTACSIRHAGSSLHPDFFGRMWWD
;
A
#
# COMPACT_ATOMS: atom_id res chain seq x y z
N MET A 1 -11.30 19.63 9.39
CA MET A 1 -10.87 19.10 8.08
C MET A 1 -10.52 17.63 8.26
N SER A 2 -10.81 16.74 7.32
CA SER A 2 -10.34 15.35 7.46
C SER A 2 -8.81 15.39 7.55
N SER A 3 -8.23 14.68 8.51
CA SER A 3 -6.79 14.67 8.76
C SER A 3 -5.97 14.24 7.53
N LEU A 4 -6.56 13.45 6.63
CA LEU A 4 -5.98 13.12 5.33
C LEU A 4 -5.71 14.37 4.48
N LEU A 5 -6.62 15.35 4.46
CA LEU A 5 -6.41 16.60 3.70
C LEU A 5 -5.21 17.38 4.22
N LYS A 6 -4.93 17.33 5.53
CA LYS A 6 -3.74 17.97 6.11
C LYS A 6 -2.47 17.32 5.56
N LEU A 7 -2.40 15.99 5.59
CA LEU A 7 -1.30 15.22 5.00
C LEU A 7 -1.09 15.60 3.53
N MET A 8 -2.17 15.60 2.74
CA MET A 8 -2.12 15.90 1.31
C MET A 8 -1.64 17.33 1.04
N ARG A 9 -2.10 18.33 1.81
CA ARG A 9 -1.69 19.73 1.66
C ARG A 9 -0.20 19.96 1.96
N ILE A 10 0.36 19.28 2.95
CA ILE A 10 1.81 19.37 3.21
C ILE A 10 2.59 18.76 2.03
N LEU A 11 2.10 17.64 1.50
CA LEU A 11 2.71 16.93 0.38
C LEU A 11 2.62 17.67 -0.96
N GLU A 12 1.78 18.70 -1.08
CA GLU A 12 1.78 19.60 -2.26
C GLU A 12 3.10 20.35 -2.42
N TRP A 13 3.88 20.50 -1.35
CA TRP A 13 5.20 21.14 -1.38
C TRP A 13 6.32 20.22 -1.84
N ALA A 14 6.07 18.92 -1.99
CA ALA A 14 7.07 17.95 -2.41
C ALA A 14 7.36 18.05 -3.91
N ASP A 15 8.60 17.76 -4.30
CA ASP A 15 8.95 17.47 -5.70
C ASP A 15 8.48 16.05 -6.04
N TRP A 16 7.50 15.94 -6.94
CA TRP A 16 6.95 14.66 -7.39
C TRP A 16 7.59 14.12 -8.66
N GLU A 17 8.48 14.90 -9.30
CA GLU A 17 9.20 14.48 -10.51
C GLU A 17 10.52 13.79 -10.14
N ALA A 18 11.10 14.09 -8.97
CA ALA A 18 12.29 13.42 -8.45
C ALA A 18 11.95 12.61 -7.17
N PRO A 19 12.20 11.28 -7.14
CA PRO A 19 11.97 10.49 -5.94
C PRO A 19 12.94 10.91 -4.82
N PRO A 20 12.47 11.11 -3.58
CA PRO A 20 13.31 11.53 -2.47
C PRO A 20 14.28 10.42 -2.03
N ALA A 21 15.44 10.79 -1.47
CA ALA A 21 16.45 9.83 -1.02
C ALA A 21 15.93 8.90 0.08
N GLU A 22 14.95 9.38 0.87
CA GLU A 22 14.28 8.68 1.95
C GLU A 22 13.52 7.42 1.50
N MET A 23 13.23 7.26 0.20
CA MET A 23 12.69 6.02 -0.36
C MET A 23 13.71 4.87 -0.29
N ASN A 24 15.01 5.17 -0.33
CA ASN A 24 16.03 4.17 -0.04
C ASN A 24 15.98 3.88 1.47
N CYS A 25 15.62 2.66 1.80
CA CYS A 25 15.44 2.25 3.18
C CYS A 25 16.02 0.85 3.36
N GLU A 26 16.79 0.67 4.44
CA GLU A 26 17.19 -0.63 4.96
C GLU A 26 17.11 -0.54 6.47
N MET A 27 15.99 -0.99 7.04
CA MET A 27 15.71 -0.80 8.47
C MET A 27 14.91 -1.96 9.05
N PRO A 28 15.19 -2.36 10.31
CA PRO A 28 14.33 -3.29 11.03
C PRO A 28 12.90 -2.77 11.14
N PHE A 29 11.92 -3.66 10.99
CA PHE A 29 10.50 -3.35 10.99
C PHE A 29 10.08 -2.65 12.29
N LYS A 30 10.55 -3.13 13.44
CA LYS A 30 10.33 -2.45 14.73
C LYS A 30 10.77 -0.99 14.73
N THR A 31 11.90 -0.68 14.10
CA THR A 31 12.43 0.69 14.02
C THR A 31 11.57 1.55 13.11
N ILE A 32 11.04 0.97 12.02
CA ILE A 32 10.09 1.67 11.15
C ILE A 32 8.81 1.99 11.92
N ILE A 33 8.23 1.02 12.63
CA ILE A 33 7.02 1.24 13.43
C ILE A 33 7.24 2.34 14.47
N SER A 34 8.34 2.32 15.22
CA SER A 34 8.67 3.39 16.18
C SER A 34 8.84 4.75 15.47
N THR A 35 9.51 4.80 14.33
CA THR A 35 9.68 6.04 13.55
C THR A 35 8.34 6.61 13.11
N ILE A 36 7.42 5.76 12.61
CA ILE A 36 6.08 6.20 12.22
C ILE A 36 5.30 6.68 13.44
N ALA A 37 5.38 5.97 14.56
CA ALA A 37 4.70 6.34 15.81
C ALA A 37 5.14 7.72 16.34
N ASP A 38 6.42 8.09 16.15
CA ASP A 38 6.93 9.43 16.50
C ASP A 38 6.49 10.50 15.50
N LEU A 39 6.44 10.16 14.20
CA LEU A 39 6.08 11.11 13.14
C LEU A 39 4.60 11.46 13.12
N VAL A 40 3.70 10.51 13.42
CA VAL A 40 2.24 10.72 13.41
C VAL A 40 1.81 11.93 14.26
N PRO A 41 2.09 11.99 15.58
CA PRO A 41 1.68 13.12 16.40
C PRO A 41 2.41 14.43 16.02
N ASP A 42 3.67 14.34 15.62
CA ASP A 42 4.48 15.47 15.17
C ASP A 42 3.90 16.17 13.93
N ILE A 43 3.38 15.39 12.97
CA ILE A 43 2.74 15.93 11.76
C ILE A 43 1.30 16.37 12.07
N ALA A 44 0.57 15.58 12.85
CA ALA A 44 -0.82 15.88 13.21
C ALA A 44 -0.96 17.22 13.97
N SER A 45 -0.01 17.50 14.86
CA SER A 45 0.05 18.71 15.69
C SER A 45 0.53 19.97 14.96
N ALA A 46 0.93 19.89 13.69
CA ALA A 46 1.38 21.06 12.93
C ALA A 46 0.35 22.20 12.97
N GLU A 47 0.79 23.41 13.32
CA GLU A 47 -0.07 24.58 13.46
C GLU A 47 -0.71 24.97 12.11
N GLU A 48 -1.99 25.38 12.17
CA GLU A 48 -2.71 25.92 11.03
C GLU A 48 -2.88 27.45 11.18
N PRO A 49 -2.91 28.21 10.06
CA PRO A 49 -2.84 27.75 8.67
C PRO A 49 -1.42 27.37 8.24
N LEU A 50 -1.26 26.25 7.51
CA LEU A 50 0.04 25.79 7.02
C LEU A 50 0.81 26.84 6.19
N ASN A 51 0.09 27.77 5.56
CA ASN A 51 0.66 28.84 4.73
C ASN A 51 1.32 29.97 5.54
N SER A 52 1.15 30.02 6.86
CA SER A 52 1.82 31.01 7.73
C SER A 52 3.12 30.51 8.34
N LEU A 53 3.53 29.26 8.06
CA LEU A 53 4.77 28.70 8.57
C LEU A 53 5.98 29.43 7.98
N ALA A 54 6.98 29.72 8.81
CA ALA A 54 8.25 30.23 8.32
C ALA A 54 8.91 29.19 7.38
N PRO A 55 9.70 29.59 6.37
CA PRO A 55 10.27 28.67 5.38
C PRO A 55 11.00 27.46 5.98
N GLN A 56 11.76 27.66 7.07
CA GLN A 56 12.47 26.57 7.76
C GLN A 56 11.52 25.60 8.47
N GLN A 57 10.42 26.09 9.04
CA GLN A 57 9.41 25.26 9.70
C GLN A 57 8.66 24.42 8.66
N ALA A 58 8.28 25.03 7.53
CA ALA A 58 7.64 24.35 6.41
C ALA A 58 8.53 23.24 5.85
N LEU A 59 9.83 23.51 5.64
CA LEU A 59 10.79 22.50 5.17
C LEU A 59 10.94 21.34 6.16
N ARG A 60 11.05 21.62 7.47
CA ARG A 60 11.13 20.57 8.49
C ARG A 60 9.88 19.70 8.52
N LEU A 61 8.71 20.31 8.41
CA LEU A 61 7.43 19.59 8.36
C LEU A 61 7.32 18.74 7.09
N LEU A 62 7.73 19.27 5.94
CA LEU A 62 7.77 18.54 4.68
C LEU A 62 8.67 17.31 4.77
N ASN A 63 9.90 17.45 5.28
CA ASN A 63 10.85 16.34 5.40
C ASN A 63 10.30 15.22 6.31
N LYS A 64 9.70 15.58 7.44
CA LYS A 64 9.01 14.62 8.32
C LYS A 64 7.87 13.91 7.59
N THR A 65 7.08 14.66 6.82
CA THR A 65 5.93 14.14 6.10
C THR A 65 6.33 13.22 4.95
N ILE A 66 7.38 13.57 4.19
CA ILE A 66 7.97 12.68 3.18
C ILE A 66 8.47 11.39 3.83
N ARG A 67 9.21 11.50 4.94
CA ARG A 67 9.72 10.34 5.67
C ARG A 67 8.59 9.42 6.16
N PHE A 68 7.52 10.00 6.69
CA PHE A 68 6.31 9.26 7.05
C PHE A 68 5.71 8.56 5.82
N TYR A 69 5.49 9.30 4.74
CA TYR A 69 4.80 8.84 3.54
C TYR A 69 5.52 7.67 2.85
N VAL A 70 6.85 7.68 2.82
CA VAL A 70 7.64 6.58 2.23
C VAL A 70 7.76 5.35 3.15
N LEU A 71 7.58 5.51 4.46
CA LEU A 71 7.69 4.40 5.43
C LEU A 71 6.36 3.68 5.65
N ILE A 72 5.22 4.36 5.59
CA ILE A 72 3.89 3.77 5.82
C ILE A 72 3.63 2.47 5.03
N PRO A 73 3.99 2.37 3.73
CA PRO A 73 3.79 1.15 2.96
C PRO A 73 4.44 -0.10 3.55
N SER A 74 5.52 0.06 4.33
CA SER A 74 6.22 -1.05 4.96
C SER A 74 5.35 -1.84 5.95
N ILE A 75 4.37 -1.18 6.61
CA ILE A 75 3.44 -1.81 7.56
C ILE A 75 2.71 -2.96 6.87
N VAL A 76 2.08 -2.64 5.73
CA VAL A 76 1.32 -3.61 4.93
C VAL A 76 2.27 -4.58 4.23
N ASN A 77 3.37 -4.10 3.67
CA ASN A 77 4.27 -4.93 2.86
C ASN A 77 4.92 -6.06 3.67
N VAL A 78 5.44 -5.73 4.86
CA VAL A 78 6.09 -6.73 5.73
C VAL A 78 5.08 -7.77 6.20
N LEU A 79 3.87 -7.36 6.60
CA LEU A 79 2.85 -8.31 7.08
C LEU A 79 2.18 -9.10 5.96
N LEU A 80 2.05 -8.54 4.75
CA LEU A 80 1.68 -9.31 3.55
C LEU A 80 2.73 -10.38 3.24
N ASN A 81 4.02 -10.03 3.30
CA ASN A 81 5.09 -11.00 3.11
C ASN A 81 5.08 -12.10 4.19
N TYR A 82 4.87 -11.73 5.45
CA TYR A 82 4.75 -12.68 6.55
C TYR A 82 3.59 -13.65 6.34
N LYS A 83 2.38 -13.14 6.02
CA LYS A 83 1.22 -13.94 5.67
C LYS A 83 1.56 -14.96 4.58
N ILE A 84 2.15 -14.51 3.47
CA ILE A 84 2.50 -15.37 2.34
C ILE A 84 3.53 -16.44 2.76
N CYS A 85 4.50 -16.08 3.59
CA CYS A 85 5.48 -17.06 4.06
C CYS A 85 4.82 -18.16 4.88
N VAL A 86 3.92 -17.80 5.80
CA VAL A 86 3.19 -18.76 6.63
C VAL A 86 2.24 -19.63 5.78
N GLU A 87 1.51 -19.05 4.84
CA GLU A 87 0.53 -19.78 4.02
C GLU A 87 1.17 -20.74 3.01
N HIS A 88 2.35 -20.39 2.50
CA HIS A 88 3.05 -21.16 1.47
C HIS A 88 4.24 -21.96 1.99
N GLY A 89 4.45 -22.02 3.31
CA GLY A 89 5.53 -22.79 3.94
C GLY A 89 6.93 -22.27 3.58
N LEU A 90 7.08 -20.97 3.37
CA LEU A 90 8.35 -20.30 3.14
C LEU A 90 8.95 -19.81 4.47
N PRO A 91 10.28 -19.83 4.62
CA PRO A 91 10.91 -19.21 5.77
C PRO A 91 10.75 -17.70 5.74
N LEU A 92 10.61 -17.07 6.91
CA LEU A 92 10.77 -15.63 7.03
C LEU A 92 12.25 -15.34 7.32
N HIS A 93 13.00 -14.90 6.32
CA HIS A 93 14.40 -14.52 6.49
C HIS A 93 14.50 -13.04 6.90
N PRO A 94 15.41 -12.66 7.80
CA PRO A 94 15.50 -11.29 8.31
C PRO A 94 15.77 -10.23 7.23
N THR A 95 16.24 -10.60 6.04
CA THR A 95 16.57 -9.64 4.96
C THR A 95 16.10 -10.06 3.58
N VAL A 96 15.44 -11.22 3.44
CA VAL A 96 15.13 -11.82 2.13
C VAL A 96 13.64 -12.02 1.98
N TYR A 97 13.13 -11.63 0.82
CA TYR A 97 11.79 -11.94 0.36
C TYR A 97 11.86 -13.14 -0.57
N TYR A 98 11.17 -14.23 -0.22
CA TYR A 98 11.20 -15.44 -1.02
C TYR A 98 10.19 -15.42 -2.16
N GLU A 99 10.56 -16.12 -3.24
CA GLU A 99 9.67 -16.38 -4.36
C GLU A 99 8.89 -17.68 -4.13
N LEU A 100 7.62 -17.74 -4.56
CA LEU A 100 6.79 -18.94 -4.35
C LEU A 100 7.37 -20.20 -4.99
N LYS A 101 8.10 -20.07 -6.10
CA LYS A 101 8.77 -21.21 -6.76
C LYS A 101 9.79 -21.91 -5.85
N GLU A 102 10.26 -21.21 -4.81
CA GLU A 102 11.19 -21.74 -3.82
C GLU A 102 10.51 -22.53 -2.71
N ALA A 103 9.18 -22.42 -2.56
CA ALA A 103 8.42 -23.14 -1.52
C ALA A 103 8.67 -24.64 -1.55
N ARG A 104 8.85 -25.24 -2.74
CA ARG A 104 9.15 -26.67 -2.89
C ARG A 104 10.47 -27.11 -2.24
N LYS A 105 11.40 -26.17 -2.02
CA LYS A 105 12.67 -26.43 -1.33
C LYS A 105 12.48 -26.51 0.19
N TYR A 106 11.41 -25.90 0.70
CA TYR A 106 11.09 -25.81 2.12
C TYR A 106 9.94 -26.78 2.45
N ARG A 107 9.97 -27.37 3.64
CA ARG A 107 8.91 -28.26 4.14
C ARG A 107 8.39 -27.74 5.48
N ILE A 108 8.12 -26.44 5.54
CA ILE A 108 7.63 -25.78 6.75
C ILE A 108 6.12 -25.91 6.77
N SER A 109 5.59 -26.58 7.79
CA SER A 109 4.16 -26.70 8.03
C SER A 109 3.75 -25.80 9.20
N HIS A 110 2.76 -24.95 8.98
CA HIS A 110 2.13 -24.17 10.03
C HIS A 110 0.76 -24.75 10.38
N SER A 111 0.38 -24.63 11.64
CA SER A 111 -0.96 -24.97 12.10
C SER A 111 -2.01 -23.99 11.53
N LEU A 112 -3.27 -24.42 11.50
CA LEU A 112 -4.37 -23.55 11.08
C LEU A 112 -4.48 -22.28 11.95
N GLY A 113 -4.15 -22.37 13.24
CA GLY A 113 -4.13 -21.22 14.14
C GLY A 113 -3.03 -20.20 13.80
N GLU A 114 -1.85 -20.67 13.38
CA GLU A 114 -0.78 -19.79 12.91
C GLU A 114 -1.14 -19.09 11.60
N ILE A 115 -1.74 -19.83 10.66
CA ILE A 115 -2.22 -19.27 9.39
C ILE A 115 -3.28 -18.20 9.65
N GLN A 116 -4.26 -18.48 10.52
CA GLN A 116 -5.30 -17.52 10.90
C GLN A 116 -4.70 -16.26 11.53
N ARG A 117 -3.77 -16.40 12.48
CA ARG A 117 -3.11 -15.27 13.14
C ARG A 117 -2.31 -14.41 12.17
N ALA A 118 -1.61 -15.02 11.20
CA ALA A 118 -0.88 -14.29 10.17
C ALA A 118 -1.81 -13.47 9.27
N ASN A 119 -2.99 -14.00 8.95
CA ASN A 119 -4.04 -13.30 8.22
C ASN A 119 -4.62 -12.12 9.00
N GLU A 120 -4.97 -12.32 10.27
CA GLU A 120 -5.48 -11.26 11.14
C GLU A 120 -4.50 -10.10 11.31
N LEU A 121 -3.22 -10.42 11.52
CA LEU A 121 -2.14 -9.42 11.55
C LEU A 121 -2.06 -8.64 10.24
N TYR A 122 -2.15 -9.34 9.10
CA TYR A 122 -2.14 -8.69 7.79
C TYR A 122 -3.36 -7.77 7.59
N TRP A 123 -4.56 -8.19 7.94
CA TRP A 123 -5.76 -7.34 7.83
C TRP A 123 -5.63 -6.10 8.72
N LYS A 124 -5.24 -6.28 9.98
CA LYS A 124 -4.98 -5.19 10.93
C LYS A 124 -3.91 -4.23 10.43
N SER A 125 -2.90 -4.72 9.71
CA SER A 125 -1.86 -3.88 9.12
C SER A 125 -2.40 -2.83 8.14
N ILE A 126 -3.45 -3.18 7.38
CA ILE A 126 -4.09 -2.27 6.42
C ILE A 126 -4.84 -1.20 7.20
N ASP A 127 -5.64 -1.59 8.19
CA ASP A 127 -6.43 -0.66 8.99
C ASP A 127 -5.53 0.33 9.74
N VAL A 128 -4.48 -0.17 10.41
CA VAL A 128 -3.50 0.67 11.11
C VAL A 128 -2.79 1.64 10.16
N ALA A 129 -2.39 1.19 8.97
CA ALA A 129 -1.77 2.08 7.97
C ALA A 129 -2.73 3.20 7.52
N ARG A 130 -4.01 2.89 7.33
CA ARG A 130 -5.06 3.87 7.01
C ARG A 130 -5.31 4.85 8.14
N GLU A 131 -5.35 4.37 9.38
CA GLU A 131 -5.46 5.20 10.58
C GLU A 131 -4.30 6.18 10.73
N CYS A 132 -3.08 5.72 10.45
CA CYS A 132 -1.91 6.58 10.42
C CYS A 132 -2.07 7.69 9.37
N CYS A 133 -2.54 7.37 8.15
CA CYS A 133 -2.79 8.37 7.11
C CYS A 133 -3.85 9.41 7.51
N ARG A 134 -4.82 9.00 8.34
CA ARG A 134 -5.84 9.86 8.95
C ARG A 134 -5.41 10.48 10.28
N PHE A 135 -4.18 10.29 10.73
CA PHE A 135 -3.74 10.70 12.07
C PHE A 135 -4.80 10.41 13.16
N ALA A 136 -5.36 9.20 13.13
CA ALA A 136 -6.42 8.83 14.07
C ALA A 136 -5.89 8.91 15.52
N PRO A 137 -6.70 9.30 16.51
CA PRO A 137 -6.24 9.47 17.90
C PRO A 137 -5.56 8.23 18.49
N HIS A 138 -5.98 7.04 18.06
CA HIS A 138 -5.46 5.75 18.51
C HIS A 138 -4.38 5.16 17.59
N ALA A 139 -3.99 5.83 16.50
CA ALA A 139 -3.07 5.26 15.50
C ALA A 139 -1.71 4.82 16.09
N THR A 140 -1.15 5.59 17.03
CA THR A 140 0.14 5.25 17.69
C THR A 140 0.01 4.06 18.65
N GLN A 141 -1.13 3.96 19.33
CA GLN A 141 -1.46 2.82 20.19
C GLN A 141 -1.62 1.55 19.35
N ASP A 142 -2.33 1.64 18.24
CA ASP A 142 -2.61 0.49 17.37
C ASP A 142 -1.37 0.02 16.61
N LEU A 143 -0.46 0.94 16.23
CA LEU A 143 0.88 0.59 15.77
C LEU A 143 1.67 -0.21 16.81
N SER A 144 1.64 0.23 18.07
CA SER A 144 2.35 -0.44 19.16
C SER A 144 1.76 -1.82 19.44
N LEU A 145 0.43 -1.94 19.40
CA LEU A 145 -0.28 -3.21 19.56
C LEU A 145 0.05 -4.17 18.41
N LEU A 146 0.01 -3.70 17.16
CA LEU A 146 0.37 -4.48 15.97
C LEU A 146 1.80 -5.05 16.10
N LEU A 147 2.76 -4.25 16.54
CA LEU A 147 4.14 -4.70 16.75
C LEU A 147 4.25 -5.73 17.90
N SER A 148 3.49 -5.54 18.99
CA SER A 148 3.50 -6.47 20.13
C SER A 148 2.89 -7.83 19.81
N GLU A 149 1.93 -7.88 18.89
CA GLU A 149 1.25 -9.10 18.45
C GLU A 149 2.06 -9.86 17.39
N ALA A 150 2.93 -9.16 16.65
CA ALA A 150 3.80 -9.71 15.63
C ALA A 150 4.90 -10.61 16.24
N PRO A 151 5.25 -11.73 15.59
CA PRO A 151 6.32 -12.59 16.10
C PRO A 151 7.69 -11.89 16.05
N PRO A 152 8.67 -12.35 16.87
CA PRO A 152 10.00 -11.73 16.91
C PRO A 152 10.70 -11.65 15.55
N SER A 153 10.52 -12.68 14.70
CA SER A 153 11.10 -12.74 13.35
C SER A 153 10.59 -11.62 12.43
N VAL A 154 9.33 -11.23 12.57
CA VAL A 154 8.74 -10.08 11.87
C VAL A 154 9.27 -8.77 12.44
N SER A 155 9.32 -8.63 13.77
CA SER A 155 9.84 -7.43 14.42
C SER A 155 11.30 -7.13 14.04
N SER A 156 12.12 -8.16 13.87
CA SER A 156 13.52 -8.05 13.44
C SER A 156 13.72 -8.00 11.93
N PHE A 157 12.67 -8.20 11.12
CA PHE A 157 12.77 -8.21 9.67
C PHE A 157 13.25 -6.85 9.16
N VAL A 158 14.30 -6.85 8.34
CA VAL A 158 14.87 -5.66 7.71
C VAL A 158 14.11 -5.40 6.42
N TYR A 159 13.26 -4.38 6.46
CA TYR A 159 12.58 -3.89 5.30
C TYR A 159 13.56 -3.13 4.40
N THR A 160 13.62 -3.56 3.14
CA THR A 160 14.39 -2.91 2.09
C THR A 160 13.48 -2.27 1.05
N ALA A 161 13.83 -1.04 0.65
CA ALA A 161 13.22 -0.32 -0.45
C ALA A 161 14.27 0.50 -1.18
N VAL A 162 14.03 0.73 -2.48
CA VAL A 162 14.87 1.56 -3.34
C VAL A 162 14.01 2.64 -3.97
N GLN A 163 14.65 3.75 -4.35
CA GLN A 163 13.99 4.80 -5.13
C GLN A 163 13.38 4.24 -6.41
N ASP A 164 12.14 4.63 -6.64
CA ASP A 164 11.35 4.20 -7.79
C ASP A 164 10.53 5.41 -8.28
N PRO A 165 10.92 6.03 -9.41
CA PRO A 165 10.30 7.26 -9.90
C PRO A 165 8.79 7.12 -10.13
N TYR A 166 8.34 5.98 -10.65
CA TYR A 166 6.94 5.77 -10.99
C TYR A 166 6.08 5.45 -9.77
N THR A 167 6.62 4.70 -8.79
CA THR A 167 5.97 4.52 -7.49
C THR A 167 5.80 5.86 -6.79
N TRP A 168 6.83 6.72 -6.80
CA TRP A 168 6.76 8.07 -6.23
C TRP A 168 5.71 8.92 -6.94
N LEU A 169 5.84 9.12 -8.24
CA LEU A 169 4.93 9.93 -9.04
C LEU A 169 3.48 9.41 -8.96
N GLY A 170 3.29 8.08 -9.00
CA GLY A 170 2.00 7.42 -8.90
C GLY A 170 1.35 7.58 -7.53
N SER A 171 2.12 7.96 -6.52
CA SER A 171 1.66 8.26 -5.16
C SER A 171 1.28 9.72 -4.94
N LYS A 172 1.33 10.59 -5.98
CA LYS A 172 1.03 12.02 -5.86
C LYS A 172 -0.43 12.28 -5.44
N PRO A 173 -0.69 12.94 -4.29
CA PRO A 173 -2.05 13.13 -3.77
C PRO A 173 -3.04 13.83 -4.71
N SER A 174 -2.58 14.84 -5.46
CA SER A 174 -3.44 15.59 -6.39
C SER A 174 -3.93 14.72 -7.55
N LEU A 175 -3.08 13.78 -7.98
CA LEU A 175 -3.41 12.81 -9.02
C LEU A 175 -4.45 11.81 -8.50
N LEU A 176 -4.26 11.30 -7.27
CA LEU A 176 -5.21 10.39 -6.62
C LEU A 176 -6.56 11.05 -6.35
N SER A 177 -6.56 12.35 -6.01
CA SER A 177 -7.79 13.15 -5.86
C SER A 177 -8.56 13.22 -7.17
N THR A 178 -7.85 13.51 -8.26
CA THR A 178 -8.46 13.58 -9.61
C THR A 178 -9.01 12.22 -10.04
N LEU A 179 -8.29 11.13 -9.74
CA LEU A 179 -8.74 9.78 -10.01
C LEU A 179 -10.00 9.43 -9.20
N ALA A 180 -10.02 9.72 -7.90
CA ALA A 180 -11.15 9.48 -7.02
C ALA A 180 -12.42 10.19 -7.52
N GLU A 181 -12.31 11.45 -7.95
CA GLU A 181 -13.44 12.20 -8.50
C GLU A 181 -13.99 11.59 -9.80
N LYS A 182 -13.12 11.11 -10.70
CA LYS A 182 -13.54 10.41 -11.93
C LYS A 182 -14.32 9.13 -11.60
N ILE A 183 -13.80 8.35 -10.64
CA ILE A 183 -14.42 7.10 -10.17
C ILE A 183 -15.80 7.42 -9.59
N LYS A 184 -15.89 8.29 -8.57
CA LYS A 184 -17.16 8.62 -7.88
C LYS A 184 -18.26 9.07 -8.85
N LYS A 185 -17.91 9.80 -9.91
CA LYS A 185 -18.86 10.25 -10.93
C LYS A 185 -19.42 9.12 -11.80
N SER A 186 -18.67 8.05 -12.00
CA SER A 186 -18.95 7.05 -13.05
C SER A 186 -19.13 5.62 -12.52
N TYR A 187 -18.71 5.36 -11.28
CA TYR A 187 -18.67 4.04 -10.69
C TYR A 187 -18.69 4.14 -9.15
N GLN A 188 -19.39 3.21 -8.52
CA GLN A 188 -19.53 3.13 -7.06
C GLN A 188 -18.98 1.78 -6.61
N PRO A 189 -17.64 1.61 -6.55
CA PRO A 189 -17.05 0.38 -6.03
C PRO A 189 -17.30 0.28 -4.53
N CYS A 190 -17.44 -0.93 -4.02
CA CYS A 190 -17.54 -1.21 -2.58
C CYS A 190 -16.24 -1.77 -1.99
N LEU A 191 -15.21 -1.97 -2.81
CA LEU A 191 -13.89 -2.45 -2.43
C LEU A 191 -12.85 -1.93 -3.43
N LEU A 192 -11.73 -1.47 -2.90
CA LEU A 192 -10.49 -1.29 -3.64
C LEU A 192 -9.60 -2.52 -3.43
N LEU A 193 -9.25 -3.20 -4.52
CA LEU A 193 -8.33 -4.34 -4.50
C LEU A 193 -7.08 -3.97 -5.30
N ALA A 194 -5.93 -3.86 -4.64
CA ALA A 194 -4.73 -3.30 -5.23
C ALA A 194 -3.58 -4.32 -5.36
N ALA A 195 -2.78 -4.19 -6.42
CA ALA A 195 -1.59 -5.01 -6.64
C ALA A 195 -0.39 -4.49 -5.83
N ALA A 196 -0.04 -5.18 -4.75
CA ALA A 196 1.19 -4.85 -4.02
C ALA A 196 2.41 -5.22 -4.87
N HIS A 197 3.50 -4.45 -4.86
CA HIS A 197 3.92 -3.59 -3.74
C HIS A 197 3.90 -2.07 -4.00
N GLY A 198 4.05 -1.60 -5.24
CA GLY A 198 4.13 -0.16 -5.51
C GLY A 198 2.81 0.56 -5.25
N SER A 199 1.69 -0.15 -5.35
CA SER A 199 0.36 0.43 -5.14
C SER A 199 -0.01 0.66 -3.69
N ILE A 200 0.81 0.26 -2.71
CA ILE A 200 0.41 0.30 -1.30
C ILE A 200 0.09 1.72 -0.84
N MET A 201 1.02 2.67 -0.98
CA MET A 201 0.75 4.07 -0.59
C MET A 201 -0.41 4.70 -1.37
N PRO A 202 -0.44 4.66 -2.71
CA PRO A 202 -1.51 5.32 -3.44
C PRO A 202 -2.88 4.67 -3.20
N ALA A 203 -2.95 3.35 -3.01
CA ALA A 203 -4.21 2.69 -2.68
C ALA A 203 -4.70 3.00 -1.26
N LEU A 204 -3.80 3.16 -0.28
CA LEU A 204 -4.17 3.66 1.05
C LEU A 204 -4.86 5.03 0.93
N VAL A 205 -4.24 5.99 0.23
CA VAL A 205 -4.83 7.32 0.02
C VAL A 205 -6.12 7.26 -0.79
N LEU A 206 -6.14 6.49 -1.89
CA LEU A 206 -7.31 6.37 -2.76
C LEU A 206 -8.50 5.74 -2.04
N SER A 207 -8.28 4.73 -1.19
CA SER A 207 -9.34 4.11 -0.39
C SER A 207 -9.98 5.09 0.59
N GLU A 208 -9.19 5.99 1.19
CA GLU A 208 -9.69 7.04 2.06
C GLU A 208 -10.46 8.11 1.28
N LEU A 209 -9.98 8.47 0.07
CA LEU A 209 -10.68 9.41 -0.79
C LEU A 209 -12.03 8.86 -1.27
N LEU A 210 -12.12 7.55 -1.54
CA LEU A 210 -13.33 6.87 -1.96
C LEU A 210 -14.24 6.46 -0.80
N ASP A 211 -13.73 6.47 0.43
CA ASP A 211 -14.40 5.98 1.64
C ASP A 211 -14.88 4.52 1.53
N ILE A 212 -13.97 3.64 1.09
CA ILE A 212 -14.25 2.21 0.89
C ILE A 212 -13.20 1.31 1.55
N PRO A 213 -13.53 0.03 1.80
CA PRO A 213 -12.56 -1.00 2.17
C PRO A 213 -11.42 -1.15 1.17
N LEU A 214 -10.28 -1.63 1.65
CA LEU A 214 -9.06 -1.84 0.89
C LEU A 214 -8.50 -3.23 1.20
N TYR A 215 -8.03 -3.93 0.16
CA TYR A 215 -7.29 -5.17 0.30
C TYR A 215 -6.15 -5.21 -0.71
N PHE A 216 -5.05 -5.91 -0.37
CA PHE A 216 -3.91 -6.06 -1.27
C PHE A 216 -3.70 -7.52 -1.64
N ILE A 217 -3.31 -7.74 -2.90
CA ILE A 217 -2.82 -9.03 -3.36
C ILE A 217 -1.39 -8.81 -3.81
N ARG A 218 -0.45 -9.66 -3.38
CA ARG A 218 0.92 -9.59 -3.88
C ARG A 218 0.90 -9.90 -5.37
N PHE A 219 1.35 -8.95 -6.17
CA PHE A 219 1.64 -9.20 -7.56
C PHE A 219 2.66 -8.19 -8.10
N SER A 220 3.93 -8.61 -8.15
CA SER A 220 5.02 -7.74 -8.59
C SER A 220 5.97 -8.47 -9.54
N MET A 221 5.70 -8.39 -10.84
CA MET A 221 6.53 -9.02 -11.89
C MET A 221 7.99 -8.57 -11.85
N PHE A 222 8.25 -7.29 -11.59
CA PHE A 222 9.61 -6.72 -11.66
C PHE A 222 10.40 -6.89 -10.36
N LYS A 223 9.79 -6.61 -9.20
CA LYS A 223 10.49 -6.65 -7.90
C LYS A 223 10.48 -8.03 -7.25
N ARG A 224 9.62 -8.95 -7.72
CA ARG A 224 9.39 -10.28 -7.11
C ARG A 224 9.36 -11.44 -8.09
N HIS A 225 9.44 -11.15 -9.39
CA HIS A 225 9.35 -12.17 -10.45
C HIS A 225 8.07 -13.03 -10.35
N ASP A 226 6.99 -12.44 -9.86
CA ASP A 226 5.69 -13.12 -9.79
C ASP A 226 5.13 -13.29 -11.21
N GLU A 227 4.77 -14.52 -11.59
CA GLU A 227 4.16 -14.83 -12.91
C GLU A 227 2.65 -14.58 -12.93
N GLU A 228 2.00 -14.64 -11.77
CA GLU A 228 0.57 -14.41 -11.57
C GLU A 228 0.30 -13.81 -10.17
N PRO A 229 -0.90 -13.23 -9.95
CA PRO A 229 -1.28 -12.74 -8.62
C PRO A 229 -1.31 -13.86 -7.59
N ILE A 230 -0.71 -13.63 -6.43
CA ILE A 230 -0.61 -14.61 -5.35
C ILE A 230 -1.89 -14.57 -4.52
N VAL A 231 -2.78 -15.53 -4.75
CA VAL A 231 -4.09 -15.62 -4.09
C VAL A 231 -4.20 -16.96 -3.34
N SER A 232 -4.21 -16.89 -2.01
CA SER A 232 -4.39 -18.02 -1.10
C SER A 232 -5.87 -18.36 -0.86
N LEU A 233 -6.16 -19.46 -0.15
CA LEU A 233 -7.52 -19.77 0.31
C LEU A 233 -8.08 -18.71 1.26
N SER A 234 -7.24 -18.14 2.13
CA SER A 234 -7.63 -17.09 3.07
C SER A 234 -8.03 -15.80 2.34
N ASP A 235 -7.35 -15.49 1.23
CA ASP A 235 -7.74 -14.36 0.37
C ASP A 235 -9.11 -14.60 -0.26
N HIS A 236 -9.39 -15.82 -0.75
CA HIS A 236 -10.72 -16.16 -1.26
C HIS A 236 -11.79 -16.07 -0.16
N ALA A 237 -11.48 -16.50 1.05
CA ALA A 237 -12.40 -16.44 2.19
C ALA A 237 -12.72 -14.98 2.55
N TRP A 238 -11.71 -14.10 2.62
CA TRP A 238 -11.91 -12.67 2.90
C TRP A 238 -12.69 -11.97 1.78
N LEU A 239 -12.37 -12.26 0.52
CA LEU A 239 -13.03 -11.64 -0.64
C LEU A 239 -14.45 -12.17 -0.89
N PHE A 240 -14.85 -13.25 -0.21
CA PHE A 240 -16.18 -13.86 -0.37
C PHE A 240 -17.32 -12.89 -0.07
N ASP A 241 -17.13 -12.00 0.92
CA ASP A 241 -18.12 -10.98 1.32
C ASP A 241 -18.36 -9.93 0.23
N PHE A 242 -17.51 -9.87 -0.79
CA PHE A 242 -17.60 -8.96 -1.93
C PHE A 242 -18.09 -9.66 -3.21
N ARG A 243 -18.41 -10.96 -3.14
CA ARG A 243 -18.93 -11.72 -4.27
C ARG A 243 -20.20 -11.09 -4.83
N GLY A 244 -20.24 -10.95 -6.16
CA GLY A 244 -21.37 -10.34 -6.86
C GLY A 244 -21.47 -8.81 -6.71
N LYS A 245 -20.54 -8.16 -6.00
CA LYS A 245 -20.52 -6.70 -5.85
C LYS A 245 -19.61 -6.02 -6.88
N ASN A 246 -19.63 -4.69 -6.84
CA ASN A 246 -18.79 -3.82 -7.68
C ASN A 246 -17.43 -3.62 -7.01
N VAL A 247 -16.36 -4.03 -7.68
CA VAL A 247 -14.98 -3.90 -7.19
C VAL A 247 -14.14 -3.05 -8.14
N LEU A 248 -13.18 -2.31 -7.60
CA LEU A 248 -12.17 -1.60 -8.36
C LEU A 248 -10.81 -2.30 -8.18
N LEU A 249 -10.23 -2.78 -9.28
CA LEU A 249 -8.86 -3.29 -9.31
C LEU A 249 -7.89 -2.14 -9.61
N TYR A 250 -6.77 -2.10 -8.89
CA TYR A 250 -5.87 -0.96 -8.94
C TYR A 250 -4.40 -1.34 -9.01
N ASP A 251 -3.66 -0.61 -9.86
CA ASP A 251 -2.20 -0.64 -10.00
C ASP A 251 -1.69 0.82 -10.08
N GLU A 252 -0.52 1.17 -9.55
CA GLU A 252 -0.07 2.57 -9.54
C GLU A 252 0.40 3.03 -10.92
N ASP A 253 1.03 2.13 -11.66
CA ASP A 253 1.66 2.42 -12.93
C ASP A 253 1.30 1.38 -13.99
N VAL A 254 0.72 1.85 -15.10
CA VAL A 254 0.32 1.03 -16.24
C VAL A 254 1.18 1.43 -17.44
N ALA A 255 2.38 0.87 -17.49
CA ALA A 255 3.30 0.96 -18.62
C ALA A 255 2.91 -0.02 -19.73
N GLY A 256 3.30 -1.30 -19.62
CA GLY A 256 2.93 -2.34 -20.60
C GLY A 256 1.49 -2.86 -20.47
N GLY A 257 0.89 -2.72 -19.28
CA GLY A 257 -0.46 -3.19 -18.96
C GLY A 257 -0.58 -4.63 -18.49
N ARG A 258 0.52 -5.40 -18.55
CA ARG A 258 0.49 -6.85 -18.25
C ARG A 258 0.08 -7.19 -16.82
N THR A 259 0.57 -6.42 -15.83
CA THR A 259 0.22 -6.61 -14.41
C THR A 259 -1.29 -6.47 -14.24
N LEU A 260 -1.86 -5.31 -14.56
CA LEU A 260 -3.29 -5.06 -14.39
C LEU A 260 -4.18 -5.99 -15.25
N GLU A 261 -3.72 -6.41 -16.44
CA GLU A 261 -4.42 -7.41 -17.26
C GLU A 261 -4.51 -8.77 -16.56
N LEU A 262 -3.39 -9.30 -16.07
CA LEU A 262 -3.35 -10.59 -15.35
C LEU A 262 -4.11 -10.51 -14.03
N PHE A 263 -4.02 -9.37 -13.35
CA PHE A 263 -4.77 -9.08 -12.13
C PHE A 263 -6.28 -9.13 -12.39
N LEU A 264 -6.74 -8.44 -13.44
CA LEU A 264 -8.14 -8.48 -13.89
C LEU A 264 -8.58 -9.89 -14.26
N LYS A 265 -7.80 -10.61 -15.08
CA LYS A 265 -8.12 -11.96 -15.50
C LYS A 265 -8.27 -12.92 -14.32
N ARG A 266 -7.41 -12.80 -13.31
CA ARG A 266 -7.39 -13.69 -12.14
C ARG A 266 -8.53 -13.39 -11.17
N LEU A 267 -8.81 -12.12 -10.91
CA LEU A 267 -9.68 -11.70 -9.80
C LEU A 267 -11.10 -11.35 -10.24
N SER A 268 -11.32 -10.93 -11.49
CA SER A 268 -12.68 -10.58 -11.95
C SER A 268 -13.74 -11.67 -11.79
N PRO A 269 -13.45 -12.98 -11.92
CA PRO A 269 -14.45 -14.02 -11.73
C PRO A 269 -15.02 -14.09 -10.30
N LEU A 270 -14.38 -13.45 -9.31
CA LEU A 270 -14.83 -13.44 -7.92
C LEU A 270 -15.97 -12.44 -7.67
N PHE A 271 -16.19 -11.48 -8.57
CA PHE A 271 -17.03 -10.31 -8.33
C PHE A 271 -18.15 -10.16 -9.37
N GLY A 272 -19.09 -9.26 -9.14
CA GLY A 272 -20.20 -9.02 -10.06
C GLY A 272 -19.80 -8.10 -11.21
N GLN A 273 -19.34 -6.90 -10.86
CA GLN A 273 -18.78 -5.95 -11.82
C GLN A 273 -17.38 -5.56 -11.37
N VAL A 274 -16.46 -5.52 -12.32
CA VAL A 274 -15.09 -5.11 -12.07
C VAL A 274 -14.70 -4.01 -13.04
N LYS A 275 -14.12 -2.95 -12.48
CA LYS A 275 -13.41 -1.92 -13.25
C LYS A 275 -11.97 -1.85 -12.80
N THR A 276 -11.14 -1.28 -13.65
CA THR A 276 -9.70 -1.12 -13.46
C THR A 276 -9.35 0.35 -13.32
N ALA A 277 -8.40 0.66 -12.45
CA ALA A 277 -7.88 2.00 -12.27
C ALA A 277 -6.36 2.01 -12.14
N CYS A 278 -5.74 3.11 -12.54
CA CYS A 278 -4.36 3.37 -12.20
C CYS A 278 -4.07 4.85 -11.91
N SER A 279 -2.98 5.11 -11.21
CA SER A 279 -2.51 6.48 -11.08
C SER A 279 -1.99 7.01 -12.41
N ILE A 280 -1.01 6.30 -12.96
CA ILE A 280 -0.33 6.67 -14.20
C ILE A 280 -0.66 5.64 -15.27
N ARG A 281 -1.05 6.14 -16.45
CA ARG A 281 -1.16 5.32 -17.65
C ARG A 281 -0.18 5.84 -18.69
N HIS A 282 0.76 5.01 -19.13
CA HIS A 282 1.63 5.36 -20.26
C HIS A 282 0.82 5.36 -21.56
N ALA A 283 1.08 6.35 -22.43
CA ALA A 283 0.38 6.50 -23.71
C ALA A 283 0.55 5.28 -24.62
N GLY A 284 1.71 4.62 -24.57
CA GLY A 284 2.01 3.39 -25.31
C GLY A 284 1.40 2.11 -24.72
N SER A 285 0.66 2.21 -23.60
CA SER A 285 0.10 1.02 -22.97
C SER A 285 -0.98 0.37 -23.82
N SER A 286 -0.83 -0.94 -24.05
CA SER A 286 -1.84 -1.76 -24.72
C SER A 286 -3.14 -1.86 -23.90
N LEU A 287 -3.04 -1.80 -22.57
CA LEU A 287 -4.18 -1.79 -21.67
C LEU A 287 -4.74 -0.37 -21.53
N HIS A 288 -6.07 -0.29 -21.52
CA HIS A 288 -6.81 0.94 -21.27
C HIS A 288 -7.63 0.75 -19.98
N PRO A 289 -7.06 1.10 -18.81
CA PRO A 289 -7.80 1.08 -17.56
C PRO A 289 -9.06 1.93 -17.66
N ASP A 290 -10.15 1.51 -17.00
CA ASP A 290 -11.42 2.27 -16.99
C ASP A 290 -11.23 3.68 -16.44
N PHE A 291 -10.31 3.84 -15.49
CA PHE A 291 -9.97 5.12 -14.87
C PHE A 291 -8.46 5.30 -14.77
N PHE A 292 -7.98 6.52 -15.00
CA PHE A 292 -6.59 6.87 -14.71
C PHE A 292 -6.48 8.30 -14.21
N GLY A 293 -5.51 8.55 -13.32
CA GLY A 293 -5.21 9.88 -12.81
C GLY A 293 -4.68 10.79 -13.92
N ARG A 294 -3.56 10.38 -14.53
CA ARG A 294 -2.89 11.10 -15.62
C ARG A 294 -2.43 10.13 -16.73
N MET A 295 -2.45 10.62 -17.96
CA MET A 295 -1.74 9.98 -19.06
C MET A 295 -0.29 10.51 -19.11
N TRP A 296 0.67 9.60 -19.16
CA TRP A 296 2.09 9.89 -19.23
C TRP A 296 2.59 9.66 -20.65
N TRP A 297 3.30 10.65 -21.17
CA TRP A 297 3.95 10.63 -22.47
C TRP A 297 5.44 10.62 -22.17
N ASP A 298 6.08 9.49 -22.46
CA ASP A 298 7.54 9.35 -22.36
C ASP A 298 8.24 10.27 -23.37
#